data_AF-A0A6V7Y0P5-F1
#
_entry.id   AF-A0A6V7Y0P5-F1
#
_cell.length_a   1.000
_cell.length_b   1.000
_cell.length_c   1.000
_cell.angle_alpha   90.00
_cell.angle_beta   90.00
_cell.angle_gamma   90.00
#
_symmetry.space_group_name_H-M   'P 1'
#
loop_
_entity.id
_entity.type
_entity.pdbx_description
1 polymer ?
#
loop_
_entity_poly.entity_id
_entity_poly.type
_entity_poly.pdbx_seq_one_letter_code
_entity_poly.pdbx_strand_id
1 'polypeptide(L)'
;GCYRDVDSRSVRCTYKNRREFVRPHEKYNIVLALITTATARVMLYDFMEKIVNDNACKLLYTDTDSCFFVHKRNKKPPFRVGDMLGMMSREYEEWSIISFYTGGCKQYAMKMKHRETGEIKYIVKCRGLWEQVDTPLDFNQFRKMVEAYGEEQDPVVLQRTQFQPNWRQGQVTSRTQIRRYTPIYDKGLVDANFDCYPYGYKGDPINDPIKQL
;
A
#
# COMPACT_ATOMS: atom_id res chain seq x y z
N GLY A 1 26.71 4.26 -16.46
CA GLY A 1 28.14 4.62 -16.57
C GLY A 1 28.59 4.32 -17.98
N CYS A 2 29.07 5.32 -18.70
CA CYS A 2 29.47 5.26 -20.10
C CYS A 2 30.60 4.24 -20.33
N TYR A 3 30.50 3.47 -21.41
CA TYR A 3 31.61 2.68 -21.92
C TYR A 3 32.15 3.33 -23.20
N ARG A 4 33.46 3.57 -23.24
CA ARG A 4 34.22 3.87 -24.46
C ARG A 4 34.57 2.54 -25.13
N ASP A 5 34.41 2.49 -26.45
CA ASP A 5 34.79 1.35 -27.28
C ASP A 5 36.27 1.00 -27.11
N VAL A 6 36.53 -0.29 -26.86
CA VAL A 6 37.87 -0.87 -26.91
C VAL A 6 37.78 -2.14 -27.76
N ASP A 7 37.90 -1.92 -29.06
CA ASP A 7 38.24 -2.84 -30.15
C ASP A 7 37.33 -4.08 -30.44
N SER A 8 37.23 -4.37 -31.74
CA SER A 8 36.25 -5.24 -32.42
C SER A 8 36.27 -6.74 -32.07
N ARG A 9 37.09 -7.17 -31.10
CA ARG A 9 37.21 -8.58 -30.67
C ARG A 9 37.26 -8.79 -29.16
N SER A 10 37.07 -7.76 -28.35
CA SER A 10 37.13 -7.89 -26.88
C SER A 10 36.00 -7.16 -26.17
N VAL A 11 35.23 -7.87 -25.35
CA VAL A 11 34.20 -7.27 -24.47
C VAL A 11 34.79 -7.05 -23.08
N ARG A 12 34.85 -5.79 -22.62
CA ARG A 12 35.27 -5.46 -21.25
C ARG A 12 34.12 -5.65 -20.26
N CYS A 13 33.95 -6.87 -19.75
CA CYS A 13 33.06 -7.13 -18.62
C CYS A 13 33.65 -6.57 -17.31
N THR A 14 33.01 -5.57 -16.71
CA THR A 14 33.31 -5.21 -15.31
C THR A 14 32.47 -6.06 -14.37
N TYR A 15 33.11 -7.03 -13.73
CA TYR A 15 32.52 -7.78 -12.63
C TYR A 15 32.75 -7.01 -11.33
N LYS A 16 31.68 -6.48 -10.72
CA LYS A 16 31.73 -5.99 -9.34
C LYS A 16 31.37 -7.15 -8.42
N ASN A 17 32.38 -7.70 -7.74
CA ASN A 17 32.18 -8.65 -6.67
C ASN A 17 31.27 -8.00 -5.60
N ARG A 18 30.07 -8.57 -5.38
CA ARG A 18 29.16 -8.10 -4.33
C ARG A 18 29.81 -8.48 -3.00
N ARG A 19 30.41 -7.49 -2.32
CA ARG A 19 30.87 -7.67 -0.95
C ARG A 19 29.64 -8.01 -0.10
N GLU A 20 29.59 -9.23 0.43
CA GLU A 20 28.53 -9.70 1.34
C GLU A 20 28.43 -8.82 2.59
N PHE A 21 29.53 -8.16 2.96
CA PHE A 21 29.57 -7.16 4.02
C PHE A 21 30.03 -5.79 3.48
N VAL A 22 29.09 -4.86 3.38
CA VAL A 22 29.37 -3.45 3.12
C VAL A 22 29.66 -2.80 4.47
N ARG A 23 30.89 -2.33 4.68
CA ARG A 23 31.21 -1.55 5.89
C ARG A 23 30.29 -0.33 5.95
N PRO A 24 29.55 -0.11 7.06
CA PRO A 24 28.70 1.06 7.18
C PRO A 24 29.57 2.33 7.09
N HIS A 25 29.02 3.38 6.48
CA HIS A 25 29.67 4.68 6.44
C HIS A 25 29.89 5.18 7.86
N GLU A 26 30.95 5.94 8.12
CA GLU A 26 31.25 6.50 9.46
C GLU A 26 30.15 7.40 10.05
N LYS A 27 29.18 7.81 9.22
CA LYS A 27 28.03 8.65 9.59
C LYS A 27 26.76 7.83 9.79
N TYR A 28 26.83 6.51 9.62
CA TYR A 28 25.70 5.62 9.79
C TYR A 28 25.47 5.39 11.28
N ASN A 29 24.38 5.98 11.80
CA ASN A 29 23.96 5.78 13.17
C ASN A 29 22.61 5.04 13.17
N ILE A 30 22.68 3.72 13.39
CA ILE A 30 21.50 2.87 13.48
C ILE A 30 20.58 3.28 14.64
N VAL A 31 21.13 3.78 15.74
CA VAL A 31 20.36 4.19 16.93
C VAL A 31 19.45 5.38 16.58
N LEU A 32 19.96 6.35 15.82
CA LEU A 32 19.12 7.45 15.33
C LEU A 32 17.97 6.95 14.45
N ALA A 33 18.24 6.03 13.51
CA ALA A 33 17.20 5.45 12.67
C ALA A 33 16.15 4.67 13.48
N LEU A 34 16.58 3.94 14.51
CA LEU A 34 15.69 3.22 15.41
C LEU A 34 14.80 4.19 16.20
N ILE A 35 15.37 5.21 16.83
CA ILE A 35 14.62 6.22 17.59
C ILE A 35 13.64 6.96 16.67
N THR A 36 14.07 7.42 15.50
CA THR A 36 13.19 8.13 14.56
C THR A 36 12.00 7.27 14.14
N THR A 37 12.23 5.99 13.77
CA THR A 37 11.13 5.10 13.36
C THR A 37 10.25 4.64 14.52
N ALA A 38 10.80 4.52 15.73
CA ALA A 38 10.01 4.23 16.93
C ALA A 38 9.09 5.42 17.27
N THR A 39 9.64 6.63 17.33
CA THR A 39 8.89 7.86 17.62
C THR A 39 7.80 8.09 16.58
N ALA A 40 8.07 7.88 15.29
CA ALA A 40 7.06 8.01 14.24
C ALA A 40 5.88 7.02 14.42
N ARG A 41 6.15 5.78 14.84
CA ARG A 41 5.09 4.79 15.13
C ARG A 41 4.26 5.17 16.35
N VAL A 42 4.90 5.65 17.42
CA VAL A 42 4.20 6.13 18.62
C VAL A 42 3.29 7.31 18.26
N MET A 43 3.79 8.28 17.49
CA MET A 43 2.98 9.42 17.04
C MET A 43 1.76 8.97 16.21
N LEU A 44 1.94 8.04 15.26
CA LEU A 44 0.82 7.50 14.49
C LEU A 44 -0.19 6.77 15.41
N TYR A 45 0.31 6.01 16.38
CA TYR A 45 -0.52 5.29 17.34
C TYR A 45 -1.36 6.26 18.20
N ASP A 46 -0.78 7.38 18.65
CA ASP A 46 -1.51 8.42 19.39
C ASP A 46 -2.67 9.01 18.57
N PHE A 47 -2.52 9.13 17.24
CA PHE A 47 -3.61 9.55 16.36
C PHE A 47 -4.68 8.47 16.21
N MET A 48 -4.27 7.21 16.07
CA MET A 48 -5.18 6.07 15.99
C MET A 48 -6.02 5.95 17.26
N GLU A 49 -5.41 6.08 18.43
CA GLU A 49 -6.10 6.03 19.71
C GLU A 49 -7.15 7.15 19.83
N LYS A 50 -6.82 8.38 19.41
CA LYS A 50 -7.79 9.50 19.36
C LYS A 50 -8.96 9.23 18.41
N ILE A 51 -8.73 8.51 17.30
CA ILE A 51 -9.80 8.13 16.36
C ILE A 51 -10.69 7.05 16.97
N VAL A 52 -10.09 6.02 17.57
CA VAL A 52 -10.83 4.87 18.12
C VAL A 52 -11.62 5.24 19.38
N ASN A 53 -11.08 6.13 20.22
CA ASN A 53 -11.75 6.59 21.44
C ASN A 53 -12.91 7.56 21.18
N ASP A 54 -13.11 8.03 19.94
CA ASP A 54 -14.26 8.84 19.57
C ASP A 54 -15.35 7.95 18.97
N ASN A 55 -16.46 7.75 19.70
CA ASN A 55 -17.59 6.92 19.27
C ASN A 55 -18.23 7.37 17.93
N ALA A 56 -17.93 8.58 17.46
CA ALA A 56 -18.39 9.08 16.16
C ALA A 56 -17.42 8.81 15.00
N CYS A 57 -16.29 8.14 15.28
CA CYS A 57 -15.25 7.83 14.32
C CYS A 57 -15.00 6.32 14.19
N LYS A 58 -14.61 5.88 13.00
CA LYS A 58 -14.17 4.49 12.75
C LYS A 58 -12.88 4.50 11.95
N LEU A 59 -11.82 3.91 12.48
CA LEU A 59 -10.56 3.73 11.76
C LEU A 59 -10.72 2.65 10.67
N LEU A 60 -10.28 2.93 9.44
CA LEU A 60 -10.40 2.02 8.29
C LEU A 60 -9.06 1.40 7.90
N TYR A 61 -8.01 2.22 7.83
CA TYR A 61 -6.70 1.78 7.35
C TYR A 61 -5.60 2.71 7.86
N THR A 62 -4.40 2.17 8.06
CA THR A 62 -3.20 2.95 8.43
C THR A 62 -1.97 2.47 7.66
N ASP A 63 -1.14 3.40 7.23
CA ASP A 63 0.23 3.15 6.76
C ASP A 63 1.18 4.09 7.51
N THR A 64 2.48 3.89 7.33
CA THR A 64 3.65 4.61 7.85
C THR A 64 3.39 5.98 8.51
N ASP A 65 2.71 6.88 7.81
CA ASP A 65 2.41 8.26 8.19
C ASP A 65 0.99 8.71 7.78
N SER A 66 0.10 7.77 7.46
CA SER A 66 -1.26 8.08 6.97
C SER A 66 -2.32 7.21 7.60
N CYS A 67 -3.52 7.77 7.78
CA CYS A 67 -4.68 7.04 8.27
C CYS A 67 -5.94 7.41 7.48
N PHE A 68 -6.76 6.41 7.20
CA PHE A 68 -8.10 6.57 6.66
C PHE A 68 -9.09 6.27 7.77
N PHE A 69 -10.02 7.18 8.02
CA PHE A 69 -11.06 7.02 9.03
C PHE A 69 -12.36 7.67 8.57
N VAL A 70 -13.47 7.15 9.08
CA VAL A 70 -14.80 7.73 8.93
C VAL A 70 -15.06 8.65 10.11
N HIS A 71 -15.66 9.80 9.88
CA HIS A 71 -16.17 10.67 10.94
C HIS A 71 -17.50 11.32 10.49
N LYS A 72 -18.34 11.73 11.45
CA LYS A 72 -19.57 12.47 11.15
C LYS A 72 -19.26 13.81 10.46
N ARG A 73 -19.94 14.11 9.35
CA ARG A 73 -19.71 15.32 8.53
C ARG A 73 -19.82 16.64 9.31
N ASN A 74 -20.68 16.69 10.33
CA ASN A 74 -20.92 17.88 11.14
C ASN A 74 -19.96 18.01 12.33
N LYS A 75 -19.09 17.01 12.56
CA LYS A 75 -18.11 17.01 13.66
C LYS A 75 -16.72 17.22 13.09
N LYS A 76 -15.92 18.02 13.80
CA LYS A 76 -14.48 18.13 13.51
C LYS A 76 -13.79 16.80 13.83
N PRO A 77 -12.69 16.47 13.13
CA PRO A 77 -11.89 15.29 13.48
C PRO A 77 -11.36 15.40 14.93
N PRO A 78 -11.04 14.27 15.57
CA PRO A 78 -10.65 14.23 16.99
C PRO A 78 -9.26 14.84 17.27
N PHE A 79 -8.54 15.27 16.24
CA PHE A 79 -7.25 15.94 16.33
C PHE A 79 -7.19 17.16 15.41
N ARG A 80 -6.22 18.04 15.66
CA ARG A 80 -6.00 19.22 14.82
C ARG A 80 -5.40 18.79 13.49
N VAL A 81 -6.05 19.21 12.40
CA VAL A 81 -5.55 19.08 11.04
C VAL A 81 -4.77 20.34 10.68
N GLY A 82 -3.63 20.19 10.03
CA GLY A 82 -2.81 21.30 9.56
C GLY A 82 -1.55 20.83 8.85
N ASP A 83 -0.83 21.79 8.25
CA ASP A 83 0.35 21.52 7.40
C ASP A 83 1.69 21.75 8.13
N MET A 84 1.64 21.96 9.45
CA MET A 84 2.84 22.15 10.27
C MET A 84 3.47 20.80 10.64
N LEU A 85 4.76 20.80 10.96
CA LEU A 85 5.49 19.60 11.35
C LEU A 85 4.80 18.88 12.52
N GLY A 86 4.55 17.57 12.34
CA GLY A 86 3.89 16.72 13.33
C GLY A 86 2.36 16.81 13.33
N MET A 87 1.75 17.61 12.44
CA MET A 87 0.30 17.62 12.24
C MET A 87 -0.11 16.67 11.12
N MET A 88 -1.37 16.22 11.17
CA MET A 88 -1.98 15.41 10.12
C MET A 88 -2.65 16.34 9.11
N SER A 89 -2.13 16.38 7.88
CA SER A 89 -2.73 17.15 6.77
C SER A 89 -3.79 16.33 6.03
N ARG A 90 -4.65 17.01 5.26
CA ARG A 90 -5.64 16.34 4.40
C ARG A 90 -5.06 16.14 3.00
N GLU A 91 -4.71 14.91 2.67
CA GLU A 91 -4.15 14.56 1.34
C GLU A 91 -5.10 14.90 0.17
N TYR A 92 -6.41 14.80 0.39
CA TYR A 92 -7.43 15.04 -0.62
C TYR A 92 -8.50 16.03 -0.14
N GLU A 93 -8.13 17.30 0.03
CA GLU A 93 -9.03 18.30 0.62
C GLU A 93 -10.29 18.58 -0.23
N GLU A 94 -10.12 18.64 -1.56
CA GLU A 94 -11.20 18.94 -2.52
C GLU A 94 -12.10 17.73 -2.82
N TRP A 95 -11.70 16.54 -2.39
CA TRP A 95 -12.39 15.29 -2.71
C TRP A 95 -13.04 14.69 -1.46
N SER A 96 -14.11 13.95 -1.68
CA SER A 96 -14.80 13.18 -0.64
C SER A 96 -14.75 11.70 -1.01
N ILE A 97 -14.27 10.87 -0.11
CA ILE A 97 -14.28 9.41 -0.31
C ILE A 97 -15.73 8.92 -0.16
N ILE A 98 -16.25 8.29 -1.22
CA ILE A 98 -17.59 7.68 -1.24
C ILE A 98 -17.51 6.20 -0.82
N SER A 99 -16.50 5.50 -1.33
CA SER A 99 -16.34 4.06 -1.10
C SER A 99 -14.87 3.75 -0.92
N PHE A 100 -14.57 2.89 0.04
CA PHE A 100 -13.22 2.47 0.36
C PHE A 100 -13.21 0.96 0.55
N TYR A 101 -12.33 0.27 -0.17
CA TYR A 101 -12.13 -1.16 -0.11
C TYR A 101 -10.66 -1.44 0.18
N THR A 102 -10.38 -2.39 1.07
CA THR A 102 -9.00 -2.83 1.36
C THR A 102 -8.91 -4.34 1.18
N GLY A 103 -7.84 -4.77 0.49
CA GLY A 103 -7.50 -6.18 0.31
C GLY A 103 -6.36 -6.62 1.23
N GLY A 104 -6.01 -5.79 2.22
CA GLY A 104 -4.93 -6.00 3.17
C GLY A 104 -3.86 -4.91 3.15
N CYS A 105 -2.68 -5.23 3.67
CA CYS A 105 -1.60 -4.26 3.81
C CYS A 105 -1.12 -3.76 2.44
N LYS A 106 -1.15 -2.43 2.28
CA LYS A 106 -0.68 -1.69 1.10
C LYS A 106 -1.46 -2.03 -0.17
N GLN A 107 -2.71 -2.44 0.00
CA GLN A 107 -3.65 -2.83 -1.06
C GLN A 107 -5.02 -2.22 -0.75
N TYR A 108 -5.37 -1.15 -1.45
CA TYR A 108 -6.66 -0.49 -1.27
C TYR A 108 -7.16 0.17 -2.56
N ALA A 109 -8.47 0.32 -2.64
CA ALA A 109 -9.15 1.00 -3.72
C ALA A 109 -10.18 1.97 -3.14
N MET A 110 -10.25 3.18 -3.72
CA MET A 110 -11.20 4.20 -3.29
C MET A 110 -11.88 4.89 -4.47
N LYS A 111 -13.18 5.14 -4.29
CA LYS A 111 -14.00 5.97 -5.15
C LYS A 111 -14.19 7.31 -4.47
N MET A 112 -13.83 8.38 -5.17
CA MET A 112 -13.86 9.73 -4.66
C MET A 112 -14.74 10.60 -5.53
N LYS A 113 -15.38 11.59 -4.92
CA LYS A 113 -16.15 12.62 -5.63
C LYS A 113 -15.63 14.00 -5.29
N HIS A 114 -15.38 14.80 -6.31
CA HIS A 114 -14.98 16.18 -6.15
C HIS A 114 -16.13 16.98 -5.52
N ARG A 115 -15.82 17.81 -4.53
CA ARG A 115 -16.84 18.49 -3.70
C ARG A 115 -17.64 19.53 -4.46
N GLU A 116 -17.02 20.20 -5.44
CA GLU A 116 -17.63 21.30 -6.18
C GLU A 116 -18.19 20.84 -7.53
N THR A 117 -17.34 20.25 -8.37
CA THR A 117 -17.70 19.81 -9.73
C THR A 117 -18.52 18.51 -9.75
N GLY A 118 -18.48 17.71 -8.68
CA GLY A 118 -19.12 16.41 -8.62
C GLY A 118 -18.47 15.32 -9.45
N GLU A 119 -17.29 15.58 -10.03
CA GLU A 119 -16.51 14.60 -10.80
C GLU A 119 -16.16 13.37 -9.95
N ILE A 120 -16.15 12.19 -10.57
CA ILE A 120 -15.84 10.92 -9.90
C ILE A 120 -14.44 10.47 -10.30
N LYS A 121 -13.61 10.19 -9.31
CA LYS A 121 -12.25 9.65 -9.48
C LYS A 121 -12.14 8.29 -8.82
N TYR A 122 -11.50 7.34 -9.50
CA TYR A 122 -11.19 6.01 -8.97
C TYR A 122 -9.68 5.91 -8.75
N ILE A 123 -9.28 5.36 -7.61
CA ILE A 123 -7.88 5.16 -7.26
C ILE A 123 -7.73 3.73 -6.77
N VAL A 124 -6.78 2.99 -7.34
CA VAL A 124 -6.37 1.66 -6.89
C VAL A 124 -4.89 1.72 -6.57
N LYS A 125 -4.52 1.45 -5.31
CA LYS A 125 -3.12 1.37 -4.87
C LYS A 125 -2.83 -0.04 -4.38
N CYS A 126 -2.05 -0.79 -5.15
CA CYS A 126 -1.60 -2.14 -4.81
C CYS A 126 -0.08 -2.21 -4.91
N ARG A 127 0.60 -2.22 -3.76
CA ARG A 127 2.06 -2.33 -3.73
C ARG A 127 2.49 -3.70 -4.24
N GLY A 128 3.47 -3.71 -5.13
CA GLY A 128 3.94 -4.94 -5.77
C GLY A 128 3.26 -5.23 -7.10
N LEU A 129 2.38 -4.35 -7.59
CA LEU A 129 1.98 -4.33 -8.99
C LEU A 129 2.80 -3.30 -9.77
N TRP A 130 2.87 -3.48 -11.09
CA TRP A 130 3.46 -2.47 -11.96
C TRP A 130 2.45 -1.35 -12.19
N GLU A 131 2.93 -0.11 -12.17
CA GLU A 131 2.09 1.07 -12.41
C GLU A 131 1.69 1.21 -13.89
N GLN A 132 2.64 0.90 -14.78
CA GLN A 132 2.40 0.81 -16.23
C GLN A 132 2.21 -0.65 -16.61
N VAL A 133 0.97 -1.03 -16.84
CA VAL A 133 0.54 -2.35 -17.29
C VAL A 133 -0.41 -2.21 -18.46
N ASP A 134 -0.37 -3.18 -19.36
CA ASP A 134 -1.26 -3.23 -20.52
C ASP A 134 -2.70 -3.52 -20.06
N THR A 135 -2.84 -4.24 -18.94
CA THR A 135 -4.10 -4.62 -18.29
C THR A 135 -4.09 -4.21 -16.82
N PRO A 136 -4.48 -2.95 -16.50
CA PRO A 136 -4.53 -2.48 -15.12
C PRO A 136 -5.68 -3.11 -14.33
N LEU A 137 -5.45 -3.24 -13.02
CA LEU A 137 -6.47 -3.68 -12.09
C LEU A 137 -7.52 -2.58 -11.91
N ASP A 138 -8.75 -2.86 -12.34
CA ASP A 138 -9.85 -1.92 -12.22
C ASP A 138 -10.42 -1.88 -10.79
N PHE A 139 -11.02 -0.75 -10.42
CA PHE A 139 -11.71 -0.56 -9.15
C PHE A 139 -12.84 -1.59 -8.95
N ASN A 140 -13.63 -1.87 -9.99
CA ASN A 140 -14.75 -2.81 -9.88
C ASN A 140 -14.26 -4.26 -9.74
N GLN A 141 -13.16 -4.61 -10.41
CA GLN A 141 -12.51 -5.90 -10.24
C GLN A 141 -11.97 -6.06 -8.82
N PHE A 142 -11.25 -5.04 -8.32
CA PHE A 142 -10.74 -5.03 -6.95
C PHE A 142 -11.85 -5.18 -5.92
N ARG A 143 -12.93 -4.40 -6.07
CA ARG A 143 -14.12 -4.49 -5.21
C ARG A 143 -14.68 -5.91 -5.16
N LYS A 144 -14.93 -6.53 -6.31
CA LYS A 144 -15.50 -7.90 -6.38
C LYS A 144 -14.60 -8.91 -5.67
N MET A 145 -13.28 -8.80 -5.85
CA MET A 145 -12.34 -9.70 -5.18
C MET A 145 -12.36 -9.54 -3.65
N VAL A 146 -12.47 -8.32 -3.15
CA VAL A 146 -12.58 -8.06 -1.70
C VAL A 146 -13.93 -8.55 -1.15
N GLU A 147 -15.03 -8.33 -1.87
CA GLU A 147 -16.37 -8.78 -1.46
C GLU A 147 -16.51 -10.31 -1.47
N ALA A 148 -15.76 -11.03 -2.30
CA ALA A 148 -15.75 -12.50 -2.32
C ALA A 148 -14.60 -13.10 -1.49
N TYR A 149 -13.96 -12.33 -0.59
CA TYR A 149 -12.78 -12.78 0.15
C TYR A 149 -13.09 -14.04 0.98
N GLY A 150 -12.27 -15.09 0.83
CA GLY A 150 -12.46 -16.40 1.46
C GLY A 150 -13.08 -17.45 0.54
N GLU A 151 -13.68 -17.03 -0.57
CA GLU A 151 -14.13 -17.93 -1.63
C GLU A 151 -12.99 -18.27 -2.60
N GLU A 152 -13.14 -19.36 -3.37
CA GLU A 152 -12.21 -19.70 -4.44
C GLU A 152 -12.35 -18.67 -5.58
N GLN A 153 -11.29 -17.92 -5.85
CA GLN A 153 -11.27 -16.87 -6.86
C GLN A 153 -10.12 -17.09 -7.84
N ASP A 154 -10.39 -16.79 -9.11
CA ASP A 154 -9.34 -16.71 -10.12
C ASP A 154 -8.48 -15.46 -9.91
N PRO A 155 -7.15 -15.59 -9.94
CA PRO A 155 -6.26 -14.43 -9.81
C PRO A 155 -6.39 -13.49 -11.00
N VAL A 156 -6.39 -12.18 -10.74
CA VAL A 156 -6.27 -11.18 -11.80
C VAL A 156 -4.87 -11.24 -12.39
N VAL A 157 -4.81 -11.43 -13.71
CA VAL A 157 -3.57 -11.55 -14.47
C VAL A 157 -3.21 -10.18 -15.04
N LEU A 158 -2.18 -9.55 -14.48
CA LEU A 158 -1.60 -8.32 -14.99
C LEU A 158 -0.46 -8.64 -15.96
N GLN A 159 -0.52 -8.04 -17.14
CA GLN A 159 0.50 -8.20 -18.16
C GLN A 159 1.22 -6.89 -18.43
N ARG A 160 2.52 -6.99 -18.64
CA ARG A 160 3.37 -5.88 -19.08
C ARG A 160 4.35 -6.36 -20.12
N THR A 161 4.35 -5.72 -21.27
CA THR A 161 5.37 -5.95 -22.29
C THR A 161 6.59 -5.08 -22.00
N GLN A 162 7.77 -5.70 -21.86
CA GLN A 162 9.03 -4.98 -21.64
C GLN A 162 10.06 -5.38 -22.69
N PHE A 163 10.78 -4.38 -23.22
CA PHE A 163 11.95 -4.61 -24.05
C PHE A 163 13.12 -5.08 -23.17
N GLN A 164 13.66 -6.25 -23.48
CA GLN A 164 14.82 -6.80 -22.81
C GLN A 164 15.97 -6.96 -23.81
N PRO A 165 17.10 -6.27 -23.60
CA PRO A 165 18.28 -6.47 -24.42
C PRO A 165 18.91 -7.83 -24.09
N ASN A 166 19.04 -8.68 -25.12
CA ASN A 166 19.83 -9.90 -25.06
C ASN A 166 21.27 -9.62 -25.49
N TRP A 167 22.09 -9.22 -24.51
CA TRP A 167 23.48 -8.82 -24.71
C TRP A 167 24.37 -9.93 -25.30
N ARG A 168 23.98 -11.21 -25.15
CA ARG A 168 24.73 -12.34 -25.74
C ARG A 168 24.53 -12.47 -27.25
N GLN A 169 23.38 -12.02 -27.76
CA GLN A 169 22.99 -12.16 -29.17
C GLN A 169 22.94 -10.81 -29.90
N GLY A 170 23.17 -9.68 -29.20
CA GLY A 170 23.08 -8.34 -29.79
C GLY A 170 21.66 -7.95 -30.24
N GLN A 171 20.63 -8.63 -29.72
CA GLN A 171 19.24 -8.45 -30.12
C GLN A 171 18.42 -7.85 -28.98
N VAL A 172 17.42 -7.04 -29.31
CA VAL A 172 16.40 -6.59 -28.35
C VAL A 172 15.17 -7.46 -28.55
N THR A 173 14.78 -8.19 -27.50
CA THR A 173 13.57 -9.02 -27.52
C THR A 173 12.50 -8.41 -26.64
N SER A 174 11.28 -8.29 -27.15
CA SER A 174 10.11 -7.99 -26.32
C SER A 174 9.73 -9.23 -25.53
N ARG A 175 9.62 -9.11 -24.21
CA ARG A 175 9.09 -10.17 -23.35
C ARG A 175 7.89 -9.67 -22.57
N THR A 176 6.80 -10.41 -22.65
CA THR A 176 5.62 -10.19 -21.81
C THR A 176 5.88 -10.79 -20.44
N GLN A 177 5.84 -9.96 -19.41
CA GLN A 177 5.88 -10.39 -18.02
C GLN A 177 4.46 -10.46 -17.47
N ILE A 178 4.21 -11.46 -16.64
CA ILE A 178 2.90 -11.73 -16.07
C ILE A 178 3.01 -11.69 -14.55
N ARG A 179 2.10 -10.97 -13.89
CA ARG A 179 1.87 -11.03 -12.44
C ARG A 179 0.44 -11.46 -12.18
N ARG A 180 0.25 -12.27 -11.15
CA ARG A 180 -1.06 -12.71 -10.66
C ARG A 180 -1.33 -12.02 -9.35
N TYR A 181 -2.54 -11.50 -9.20
CA TYR A 181 -2.98 -10.79 -8.01
C TYR A 181 -4.25 -11.41 -7.46
N THR A 182 -4.23 -11.68 -6.15
CA THR A 182 -5.39 -11.97 -5.32
C THR A 182 -5.27 -11.16 -4.03
N PRO A 183 -6.37 -10.71 -3.43
CA PRO A 183 -6.34 -10.07 -2.12
C PRO A 183 -5.90 -11.07 -1.07
N ILE A 184 -4.90 -10.68 -0.26
CA ILE A 184 -4.32 -11.55 0.78
C ILE A 184 -4.20 -10.73 2.06
N TYR A 185 -4.82 -11.25 3.12
CA TYR A 185 -4.73 -10.71 4.48
C TYR A 185 -4.06 -11.72 5.42
N ASP A 186 -2.73 -11.68 5.48
CA ASP A 186 -1.93 -12.60 6.31
C ASP A 186 -1.68 -12.07 7.75
N LYS A 187 -2.44 -11.07 8.20
CA LYS A 187 -2.17 -10.37 9.48
C LYS A 187 -3.26 -10.57 10.53
N GLY A 188 -4.01 -11.66 10.40
CA GLY A 188 -5.06 -11.97 11.33
C GLY A 188 -6.07 -12.96 10.76
N LEU A 189 -7.25 -12.95 11.36
CA LEU A 189 -8.42 -13.67 10.90
C LEU A 189 -9.45 -12.64 10.41
N VAL A 190 -10.19 -12.99 9.38
CA VAL A 190 -11.31 -12.19 8.88
C VAL A 190 -12.58 -12.99 9.11
N ASP A 191 -13.54 -12.39 9.80
CA ASP A 191 -14.87 -12.99 9.99
C ASP A 191 -15.75 -12.81 8.74
N ALA A 192 -16.88 -13.53 8.66
CA ALA A 192 -17.89 -13.41 7.62
C ALA A 192 -18.43 -11.97 7.44
N ASN A 193 -18.36 -11.14 8.48
CA ASN A 193 -18.72 -9.71 8.42
C ASN A 193 -17.60 -8.81 7.89
N PHE A 194 -16.48 -9.38 7.45
CA PHE A 194 -15.24 -8.69 7.06
C PHE A 194 -14.55 -7.93 8.21
N ASP A 195 -14.87 -8.26 9.46
CA ASP A 195 -14.15 -7.75 10.62
C ASP A 195 -12.80 -8.46 10.76
N CYS A 196 -11.74 -7.68 10.98
CA CYS A 196 -10.37 -8.17 11.05
C CYS A 196 -9.91 -8.32 12.50
N TYR A 197 -9.44 -9.51 12.87
CA TYR A 197 -8.98 -9.86 14.21
C TYR A 197 -7.49 -10.19 14.21
N PRO A 198 -6.69 -9.65 15.13
CA PRO A 198 -5.27 -10.01 15.22
C PRO A 198 -5.10 -11.47 15.67
N TYR A 199 -3.97 -12.08 15.31
CA TYR A 199 -3.61 -13.39 15.84
C TYR A 199 -3.53 -13.35 17.37
N GLY A 200 -4.13 -14.35 18.02
CA GLY A 200 -4.20 -14.43 19.49
C GLY A 200 -5.40 -13.71 20.12
N TYR A 201 -6.35 -13.22 19.32
CA TYR A 201 -7.68 -12.85 19.82
C TYR A 201 -8.33 -14.06 20.52
N LYS A 202 -8.83 -13.87 21.75
CA LYS A 202 -9.26 -14.96 22.65
C LYS A 202 -10.75 -15.31 22.56
N GLY A 203 -11.55 -14.56 21.78
CA GLY A 203 -12.95 -14.90 21.49
C GLY A 203 -13.06 -15.74 20.22
N ASP A 204 -14.20 -16.40 19.99
CA ASP A 204 -14.50 -17.02 18.70
C ASP A 204 -14.93 -15.92 17.72
N PRO A 205 -14.10 -15.50 16.75
CA PRO A 205 -14.43 -14.39 15.85
C PRO A 205 -15.66 -14.66 14.97
N ILE A 206 -16.06 -15.93 14.84
CA ILE A 206 -17.23 -16.40 14.08
C ILE A 206 -18.53 -16.29 14.90
N ASN A 207 -18.46 -16.43 16.24
CA ASN A 207 -19.63 -16.52 17.13
C ASN A 207 -19.79 -15.31 18.06
N ASP A 208 -18.71 -14.56 18.34
CA ASP A 208 -18.70 -13.39 19.22
C ASP A 208 -18.31 -12.13 18.42
N PRO A 209 -19.21 -11.58 17.58
CA PRO A 209 -18.95 -10.31 16.92
C PRO A 209 -18.73 -9.21 17.96
N ILE A 210 -17.80 -8.29 17.66
CA ILE A 210 -17.51 -7.13 18.52
C ILE A 210 -18.83 -6.40 18.79
N LYS A 211 -19.29 -6.41 20.05
CA LYS A 211 -20.32 -5.47 20.50
C LYS A 211 -19.75 -4.08 20.26
N GLN A 212 -20.33 -3.36 19.29
CA GLN A 212 -20.03 -1.94 19.09
C GLN A 212 -20.25 -1.24 20.44
N LEU A 213 -19.18 -0.72 21.02
CA LEU A 213 -19.22 0.20 22.17
C LEU A 213 -19.48 1.63 21.67
#